data_AF-A0A2A4HH07-F1
#
_entry.id   AF-A0A2A4HH07-F1
#
_cell.length_a   1.000
_cell.length_b   1.000
_cell.length_c   1.000
_cell.angle_alpha   90.00
_cell.angle_beta   90.00
_cell.angle_gamma   90.00
#
_symmetry.space_group_name_H-M   'P 1'
#
loop_
_entity.id
_entity.type
_entity.pdbx_description
1 polymer ?
#
loop_
_entity_poly.entity_id
_entity_poly.type
_entity_poly.pdbx_seq_one_letter_code
_entity_poly.pdbx_strand_id
1 'polypeptide(L)'
;MAKATRLLFVLLLPLMWPLNSWALPVDIQAAKNEGMRLYNIGHSTAAIPYLHQAADAGDVDAMYYMGESERRQKMMGFTTAAMERYLKAAEQGDPYAMLRLFQGGACIGGVCPEGGDDWREAALEVTLPKAKAGDPEAMLAMYYIYANLDASRLTSIYNLVGIPTRAGKWLKRAAEAGLAEAQTLWGSQVMDGRGWYFTNSRRLQAAEFWLRQAAEQEYVPAMVTLTSVLEKQGKYSELWSWVKRASLLGSRIARVVHGECLIAPEGLEYCRTEASPIQGGQCFMRS
;
A
#
# COMPACT_ATOMS: atom_id res chain seq x y z
N MET A 1 38.63 13.80 70.49
CA MET A 1 38.89 13.56 69.06
C MET A 1 38.11 12.33 68.62
N ALA A 2 37.01 12.48 67.88
CA ALA A 2 36.33 11.39 67.17
C ALA A 2 35.39 12.01 66.12
N LYS A 3 35.31 11.35 64.97
CA LYS A 3 35.03 11.90 63.63
C LYS A 3 33.54 12.14 63.35
N ALA A 4 33.23 13.25 62.68
CA ALA A 4 31.95 13.48 62.02
C ALA A 4 31.99 12.84 60.62
N THR A 5 31.25 11.76 60.42
CA THR A 5 31.12 11.06 59.13
C THR A 5 29.97 11.70 58.35
N ARG A 6 30.28 12.54 57.36
CA ARG A 6 29.29 13.03 56.39
C ARG A 6 29.04 11.95 55.34
N LEU A 7 27.86 11.34 55.38
CA LEU A 7 27.35 10.49 54.29
C LEU A 7 26.88 11.40 53.15
N LEU A 8 27.62 11.44 52.06
CA LEU A 8 27.19 12.01 50.78
C LEU A 8 26.31 10.96 50.08
N PHE A 9 24.99 11.16 50.08
CA PHE A 9 24.09 10.41 49.19
C PHE A 9 24.21 11.01 47.79
N VAL A 10 24.94 10.33 46.90
CA VAL A 10 24.96 10.63 45.47
C VAL A 10 23.65 10.11 44.88
N LEU A 11 22.72 11.02 44.63
CA LEU A 11 21.51 10.76 43.82
C LEU A 11 21.95 10.47 42.38
N LEU A 12 22.08 9.18 42.06
CA LEU A 12 22.16 8.70 40.68
C LEU A 12 20.78 8.90 40.03
N LEU A 13 20.58 10.07 39.42
CA LEU A 13 19.51 10.28 38.45
C LEU A 13 19.76 9.34 37.26
N PRO A 14 18.86 8.38 36.96
CA PRO A 14 18.98 7.62 35.73
C PRO A 14 18.80 8.62 34.58
N LEU A 15 19.83 8.78 33.74
CA LEU A 15 19.67 9.39 32.42
C LEU A 15 18.68 8.50 31.66
N MET A 16 17.39 8.82 31.75
CA MET A 16 16.42 8.41 30.74
C MET A 16 16.79 9.19 29.48
N TRP A 17 17.66 8.62 28.65
CA TRP A 17 17.80 9.08 27.28
C TRP A 17 16.42 8.95 26.64
N PRO A 18 15.81 10.03 26.16
CA PRO A 18 14.62 9.89 25.34
C PRO A 18 15.05 9.08 24.11
N LEU A 19 14.37 7.96 23.87
CA LEU A 19 14.35 7.30 22.57
C LEU A 19 13.71 8.29 21.60
N ASN A 20 14.46 9.29 21.16
CA ASN A 20 14.08 10.09 20.01
C ASN A 20 14.04 9.13 18.84
N SER A 21 12.85 8.80 18.35
CA SER A 21 12.69 8.38 16.97
C SER A 21 13.21 9.54 16.11
N TRP A 22 14.44 9.45 15.61
CA TRP A 22 14.99 10.50 14.75
C TRP A 22 14.13 10.56 13.49
N ALA A 23 13.32 11.61 13.37
CA ALA A 23 12.62 11.90 12.13
C ALA A 23 13.67 12.04 11.02
N LEU A 24 13.40 11.46 9.84
CA LEU A 24 14.31 11.55 8.71
C LEU A 24 14.60 13.01 8.37
N PRO A 25 15.83 13.34 7.92
CA PRO A 25 16.11 14.61 7.28
C PRO A 25 15.07 14.93 6.20
N VAL A 26 14.70 16.21 6.08
CA VAL A 26 13.57 16.65 5.23
C VAL A 26 13.74 16.23 3.77
N ASP A 27 14.96 16.29 3.25
CA ASP A 27 15.34 15.85 1.92
C ASP A 27 15.17 14.33 1.74
N ILE A 28 15.59 13.54 2.71
CA ILE A 28 15.42 12.08 2.71
C ILE A 28 13.93 11.71 2.81
N GLN A 29 13.16 12.41 3.63
CA GLN A 29 11.70 12.19 3.73
C GLN A 29 10.98 12.56 2.42
N ALA A 30 11.38 13.65 1.77
CA ALA A 30 10.83 14.03 0.47
C ALA A 30 11.16 13.00 -0.61
N ALA A 31 12.40 12.49 -0.63
CA ALA A 31 12.81 11.41 -1.52
C ALA A 31 11.98 10.13 -1.25
N LYS A 32 11.83 9.71 0.01
CA LYS A 32 10.98 8.58 0.39
C LYS A 32 9.55 8.73 -0.16
N ASN A 33 8.94 9.89 0.04
CA ASN A 33 7.58 10.17 -0.44
C ASN A 33 7.47 10.04 -1.96
N GLU A 34 8.46 10.55 -2.70
CA GLU A 34 8.52 10.39 -4.16
C GLU A 34 8.70 8.92 -4.57
N GLY A 35 9.56 8.17 -3.88
CA GLY A 35 9.74 6.73 -4.09
C GLY A 35 8.43 5.95 -3.90
N MET A 36 7.71 6.20 -2.80
CA MET A 36 6.41 5.57 -2.54
C MET A 36 5.36 5.97 -3.58
N ARG A 37 5.33 7.25 -3.99
CA ARG A 37 4.47 7.72 -5.07
C ARG A 37 4.73 6.95 -6.36
N LEU A 38 5.99 6.89 -6.81
CA LEU A 38 6.44 6.16 -8.00
C LEU A 38 6.06 4.68 -7.95
N TYR A 39 6.28 4.02 -6.82
CA TYR A 39 5.89 2.64 -6.62
C TYR A 39 4.37 2.45 -6.85
N ASN A 40 3.54 3.31 -6.24
CA ASN A 40 2.09 3.23 -6.34
C ASN A 40 1.54 3.55 -7.73
N ILE A 41 2.23 4.38 -8.53
CA ILE A 41 1.84 4.66 -9.93
C ILE A 41 2.41 3.67 -10.95
N GLY A 42 3.01 2.59 -10.46
CA GLY A 42 3.51 1.46 -11.24
C GLY A 42 5.00 1.51 -11.54
N HIS A 43 5.68 2.62 -11.29
CA HIS A 43 7.10 2.84 -11.59
C HIS A 43 8.04 2.27 -10.51
N SER A 44 7.82 1.03 -10.10
CA SER A 44 8.54 0.40 -8.98
C SER A 44 10.07 0.40 -9.16
N THR A 45 10.57 0.21 -10.38
CA THR A 45 12.02 0.31 -10.64
C THR A 45 12.58 1.71 -10.42
N ALA A 46 11.86 2.73 -10.88
CA ALA A 46 12.27 4.11 -10.71
C ALA A 46 12.18 4.58 -9.25
N ALA A 47 11.38 3.90 -8.41
CA ALA A 47 11.26 4.20 -6.99
C ALA A 47 12.54 3.87 -6.19
N ILE A 48 13.29 2.84 -6.59
CA ILE A 48 14.46 2.33 -5.84
C ILE A 48 15.47 3.42 -5.44
N PRO A 49 15.99 4.27 -6.36
CA PRO A 49 16.98 5.29 -5.98
C PRO A 49 16.44 6.29 -4.96
N TYR A 50 15.14 6.60 -4.99
CA TYR A 50 14.51 7.51 -4.03
C TYR A 50 14.30 6.88 -2.64
N LEU A 51 14.10 5.56 -2.60
CA LEU A 51 13.91 4.83 -1.35
C LEU A 51 15.24 4.47 -0.66
N HIS A 52 16.34 4.41 -1.42
CA HIS A 52 17.63 3.92 -0.94
C HIS A 52 18.14 4.66 0.31
N GLN A 53 18.13 5.99 0.30
CA GLN A 53 18.66 6.79 1.42
C GLN A 53 17.83 6.62 2.69
N ALA A 54 16.50 6.55 2.56
CA ALA A 54 15.61 6.33 3.69
C ALA A 54 15.79 4.91 4.26
N ALA A 55 15.88 3.90 3.38
CA ALA A 55 16.14 2.52 3.79
C ALA A 55 17.50 2.38 4.52
N ASP A 56 18.56 3.01 4.02
CA ASP A 56 19.88 3.03 4.69
C ASP A 56 19.85 3.75 6.03
N ALA A 57 18.99 4.78 6.16
CA ALA A 57 18.77 5.51 7.40
C ALA A 57 17.89 4.75 8.41
N GLY A 58 17.45 3.52 8.10
CA GLY A 58 16.64 2.70 9.00
C GLY A 58 15.13 2.77 8.75
N ASP A 59 14.66 3.51 7.75
CA ASP A 59 13.22 3.67 7.51
C ASP A 59 12.57 2.37 7.04
N VAL A 60 11.61 1.93 7.84
CA VAL A 60 10.97 0.63 7.72
C VAL A 60 10.13 0.51 6.44
N ASP A 61 9.33 1.53 6.10
CA ASP A 61 8.53 1.53 4.88
C ASP A 61 9.43 1.51 3.65
N ALA A 62 10.49 2.31 3.65
CA ALA A 62 11.43 2.37 2.53
C ALA A 62 12.13 1.02 2.33
N MET A 63 12.54 0.34 3.40
CA MET A 63 13.07 -1.03 3.31
C MET A 63 12.07 -1.99 2.66
N TYR A 64 10.80 -1.97 3.11
CA TYR A 64 9.75 -2.82 2.56
C TYR A 64 9.47 -2.53 1.08
N TYR A 65 9.21 -1.27 0.71
CA TYR A 65 8.90 -0.89 -0.67
C TYR A 65 10.09 -1.07 -1.61
N MET A 66 11.32 -0.89 -1.13
CA MET A 66 12.53 -1.19 -1.91
C MET A 66 12.64 -2.70 -2.17
N GLY A 67 12.44 -3.53 -1.14
CA GLY A 67 12.38 -4.98 -1.29
C GLY A 67 11.31 -5.41 -2.31
N GLU A 68 10.11 -4.83 -2.26
CA GLU A 68 9.03 -5.15 -3.20
C GLU A 68 9.35 -4.73 -4.64
N SER A 69 10.04 -3.59 -4.79
CA SER A 69 10.49 -3.10 -6.08
C SER A 69 11.52 -4.04 -6.71
N GLU A 70 12.50 -4.50 -5.94
CA GLU A 70 13.50 -5.49 -6.38
C GLU A 70 12.85 -6.83 -6.72
N ARG A 71 11.91 -7.30 -5.88
CA ARG A 71 11.15 -8.53 -6.10
C ARG A 71 10.42 -8.49 -7.44
N ARG A 72 9.75 -7.38 -7.76
CA ARG A 72 9.08 -7.17 -9.06
C ARG A 72 10.05 -7.21 -10.24
N GLN A 73 11.23 -6.61 -10.11
CA GLN A 73 12.26 -6.64 -11.17
C GLN A 73 12.79 -8.05 -11.45
N LYS A 74 12.85 -8.88 -10.42
CA LYS A 74 13.38 -10.25 -10.51
C LYS A 74 12.27 -11.29 -10.70
N MET A 75 11.26 -10.95 -11.51
CA MET A 75 10.14 -11.84 -11.85
C MET A 75 9.40 -12.36 -10.61
N MET A 76 9.15 -11.46 -9.65
CA MET A 76 8.53 -11.78 -8.36
C MET A 76 9.39 -12.68 -7.46
N GLY A 77 10.66 -12.92 -7.81
CA GLY A 77 11.60 -13.75 -7.10
C GLY A 77 12.09 -13.14 -5.79
N PHE A 78 12.21 -13.99 -4.78
CA PHE A 78 12.68 -13.63 -3.44
C PHE A 78 14.21 -13.70 -3.42
N THR A 79 14.88 -12.60 -3.78
CA THR A 79 16.35 -12.54 -3.75
C THR A 79 16.86 -12.39 -2.32
N THR A 80 18.10 -12.83 -2.06
CA THR A 80 18.75 -12.66 -0.76
C THR A 80 18.77 -11.19 -0.31
N ALA A 81 19.05 -10.25 -1.21
CA ALA A 81 19.06 -8.82 -0.89
C ALA A 81 17.68 -8.27 -0.51
N ALA A 82 16.60 -8.75 -1.15
CA ALA A 82 15.24 -8.37 -0.76
C ALA A 82 14.87 -9.02 0.58
N MET A 83 15.25 -10.27 0.81
CA MET A 83 15.07 -10.99 2.08
C MET A 83 15.70 -10.24 3.25
N GLU A 84 16.95 -9.83 3.13
CA GLU A 84 17.66 -9.08 4.17
C GLU A 84 16.95 -7.77 4.53
N ARG A 85 16.38 -7.07 3.54
CA ARG A 85 15.59 -5.85 3.79
C ARG A 85 14.29 -6.14 4.51
N TYR A 86 13.55 -7.17 4.10
CA TYR A 86 12.35 -7.56 4.82
C TYR A 86 12.67 -8.00 6.24
N LEU A 87 13.77 -8.73 6.47
CA LEU A 87 14.19 -9.12 7.81
C LEU A 87 14.45 -7.90 8.70
N LYS A 88 15.22 -6.92 8.22
CA LYS A 88 15.46 -5.66 8.96
C LYS A 88 14.19 -4.86 9.23
N ALA A 89 13.24 -4.85 8.29
CA ALA A 89 11.95 -4.19 8.49
C ALA A 89 11.08 -4.94 9.52
N ALA A 90 11.05 -6.27 9.45
CA ALA A 90 10.31 -7.13 10.38
C ALA A 90 10.88 -7.07 11.80
N GLU A 91 12.20 -7.04 11.97
CA GLU A 91 12.87 -6.84 13.27
C GLU A 91 12.47 -5.51 13.92
N GLN A 92 12.12 -4.51 13.11
CA GLN A 92 11.63 -3.21 13.57
C GLN A 92 10.09 -3.15 13.72
N GLY A 93 9.40 -4.27 13.55
CA GLY A 93 7.96 -4.37 13.77
C GLY A 93 7.09 -4.10 12.55
N ASP A 94 7.62 -4.16 11.32
CA ASP A 94 6.82 -3.99 10.11
C ASP A 94 5.88 -5.19 9.86
N PRO A 95 4.55 -5.02 9.94
CA PRO A 95 3.65 -6.12 9.69
C PRO A 95 3.70 -6.60 8.23
N TYR A 96 3.99 -5.73 7.27
CA TYR A 96 4.00 -6.11 5.85
C TYR A 96 5.18 -7.00 5.51
N ALA A 97 6.37 -6.69 6.02
CA ALA A 97 7.57 -7.49 5.87
C ALA A 97 7.44 -8.84 6.58
N MET A 98 6.91 -8.87 7.82
CA MET A 98 6.62 -10.12 8.53
C MET A 98 5.70 -11.03 7.70
N LEU A 99 4.60 -10.50 7.17
CA LEU A 99 3.70 -11.25 6.31
C LEU A 99 4.37 -11.67 4.99
N ARG A 100 5.20 -10.81 4.40
CA ARG A 100 5.92 -11.12 3.17
C ARG A 100 6.91 -12.27 3.36
N LEU A 101 7.67 -12.27 4.45
CA LEU A 101 8.61 -13.32 4.81
C LEU A 101 7.90 -14.67 5.05
N PHE A 102 6.76 -14.64 5.75
CA PHE A 102 5.91 -15.81 5.94
C PHE A 102 5.43 -16.37 4.58
N GLN A 103 4.83 -15.53 3.73
CA GLN A 103 4.32 -15.93 2.42
C GLN A 103 5.42 -16.40 1.46
N GLY A 104 6.60 -15.79 1.53
CA GLY A 104 7.76 -16.14 0.72
C GLY A 104 8.43 -17.45 1.13
N GLY A 105 7.97 -18.08 2.22
CA GLY A 105 8.55 -19.33 2.71
C GLY A 105 9.99 -19.15 3.17
N ALA A 106 10.36 -17.98 3.69
CA ALA A 106 11.74 -17.69 4.12
C ALA A 106 12.29 -18.74 5.11
N CYS A 107 11.41 -19.28 5.98
CA CYS A 107 11.76 -20.36 6.90
C CYS A 107 11.85 -21.74 6.24
N ILE A 108 11.12 -21.98 5.15
CA ILE A 108 11.25 -23.22 4.35
C ILE A 108 12.53 -23.17 3.51
N GLY A 109 12.97 -21.98 3.10
CA GLY A 109 14.17 -21.72 2.30
C GLY A 109 15.47 -21.59 3.09
N GLY A 110 15.47 -21.80 4.42
CA GLY A 110 16.68 -21.89 5.24
C GLY A 110 17.24 -20.58 5.80
N VAL A 111 16.51 -19.46 5.73
CA VAL A 111 16.92 -18.15 6.28
C VAL A 111 15.91 -17.68 7.35
N CYS A 112 15.40 -18.61 8.16
CA CYS A 112 14.51 -18.26 9.26
C CYS A 112 15.33 -17.57 10.37
N PRO A 113 15.10 -16.28 10.67
CA PRO A 113 15.67 -15.67 11.87
C PRO A 113 15.04 -16.31 13.11
N GLU A 114 15.70 -16.16 14.26
CA GLU A 114 15.18 -16.64 15.54
C GLU A 114 13.81 -16.00 15.84
N GLY A 115 12.78 -16.82 16.09
CA GLY A 115 11.39 -16.35 16.26
C GLY A 115 10.60 -16.11 14.96
N GLY A 116 11.14 -16.47 13.79
CA GLY A 116 10.49 -16.26 12.49
C GLY A 116 9.30 -17.18 12.16
N ASP A 117 9.07 -18.23 12.94
CA ASP A 117 7.97 -19.18 12.69
C ASP A 117 6.57 -18.57 12.95
N ASP A 118 6.51 -17.53 13.80
CA ASP A 118 5.28 -16.90 14.28
C ASP A 118 5.06 -15.49 13.69
N TRP A 119 5.61 -15.17 12.51
CA TRP A 119 5.53 -13.82 11.94
C TRP A 119 4.11 -13.27 11.77
N ARG A 120 3.10 -14.13 11.52
CA ARG A 120 1.72 -13.65 11.39
C ARG A 120 1.17 -13.21 12.75
N GLU A 121 1.50 -13.93 13.79
CA GLU A 121 1.15 -13.67 15.18
C GLU A 121 1.92 -12.46 15.72
N ALA A 122 3.20 -12.33 15.41
CA ALA A 122 4.01 -11.15 15.72
C ALA A 122 3.46 -9.89 15.04
N ALA A 123 3.11 -9.97 13.76
CA ALA A 123 2.48 -8.87 13.02
C ALA A 123 1.15 -8.45 13.68
N LEU A 124 0.36 -9.42 14.14
CA LEU A 124 -0.88 -9.17 14.88
C LEU A 124 -0.61 -8.44 16.20
N GLU A 125 0.37 -8.89 16.99
CA GLU A 125 0.70 -8.33 18.30
C GLU A 125 1.10 -6.86 18.20
N VAL A 126 1.98 -6.51 17.27
CA VAL A 126 2.48 -5.14 17.11
C VAL A 126 1.44 -4.19 16.49
N THR A 127 0.54 -4.71 15.65
CA THR A 127 -0.39 -3.88 14.85
C THR A 127 -1.73 -3.66 15.55
N LEU A 128 -2.24 -4.66 16.27
CA LEU A 128 -3.59 -4.62 16.85
C LEU A 128 -3.81 -3.44 17.82
N PRO A 129 -2.86 -3.07 18.71
CA PRO A 129 -3.04 -1.91 19.59
C PRO A 129 -3.19 -0.60 18.80
N LYS A 130 -2.37 -0.38 17.76
CA LYS A 130 -2.42 0.82 16.90
C LYS A 130 -3.75 0.90 16.15
N ALA A 131 -4.18 -0.20 15.55
CA ALA A 131 -5.46 -0.27 14.85
C ALA A 131 -6.67 -0.04 15.79
N LYS A 132 -6.60 -0.51 17.04
CA LYS A 132 -7.61 -0.21 18.07
C LYS A 132 -7.60 1.26 18.49
N ALA A 133 -6.44 1.92 18.47
CA ALA A 133 -6.30 3.34 18.77
C ALA A 133 -6.81 4.27 17.65
N GLY A 134 -7.16 3.74 16.49
CA GLY A 134 -7.77 4.53 15.40
C GLY A 134 -6.86 4.77 14.20
N ASP A 135 -5.63 4.25 14.20
CA ASP A 135 -4.67 4.38 13.11
C ASP A 135 -5.17 3.67 11.82
N PRO A 136 -5.48 4.42 10.74
CA PRO A 136 -6.04 3.86 9.51
C PRO A 136 -5.09 2.89 8.78
N GLU A 137 -3.80 3.17 8.77
CA GLU A 137 -2.75 2.35 8.17
C GLU A 137 -2.63 1.01 8.93
N ALA A 138 -2.64 1.06 10.26
CA ALA A 138 -2.69 -0.15 11.08
C ALA A 138 -3.99 -0.92 10.85
N MET A 139 -5.14 -0.27 10.69
CA MET A 139 -6.38 -0.97 10.31
C MET A 139 -6.25 -1.67 8.95
N LEU A 140 -5.59 -1.05 7.97
CA LEU A 140 -5.30 -1.69 6.69
C LEU A 140 -4.33 -2.88 6.85
N ALA A 141 -3.28 -2.73 7.64
CA ALA A 141 -2.37 -3.85 7.96
C ALA A 141 -3.13 -5.01 8.63
N MET A 142 -4.07 -4.72 9.54
CA MET A 142 -4.94 -5.74 10.16
C MET A 142 -5.79 -6.50 9.14
N TYR A 143 -6.20 -5.88 8.02
CA TYR A 143 -6.85 -6.59 6.93
C TYR A 143 -5.94 -7.68 6.33
N TYR A 144 -4.69 -7.34 6.03
CA TYR A 144 -3.73 -8.30 5.47
C TYR A 144 -3.33 -9.39 6.48
N ILE A 145 -3.16 -9.04 7.76
CA ILE A 145 -2.85 -9.98 8.83
C ILE A 145 -3.98 -11.01 8.98
N TYR A 146 -5.22 -10.56 9.16
CA TYR A 146 -6.34 -11.49 9.27
C TYR A 146 -6.62 -12.25 7.98
N ALA A 147 -6.33 -11.70 6.80
CA ALA A 147 -6.43 -12.46 5.55
C ALA A 147 -5.43 -13.64 5.50
N ASN A 148 -4.25 -13.49 6.11
CA ASN A 148 -3.25 -14.57 6.23
C ASN A 148 -3.57 -15.57 7.35
N LEU A 149 -4.06 -15.09 8.51
CA LEU A 149 -4.43 -15.95 9.63
C LEU A 149 -5.70 -16.75 9.33
N ASP A 150 -6.70 -16.11 8.71
CA ASP A 150 -7.99 -16.69 8.36
C ASP A 150 -7.99 -17.27 6.94
N ALA A 151 -6.82 -17.63 6.40
CA ALA A 151 -6.65 -18.19 5.07
C ALA A 151 -7.30 -19.59 4.96
N SER A 152 -8.63 -19.62 4.98
CA SER A 152 -9.49 -20.78 4.79
C SER A 152 -10.10 -20.70 3.39
N ARG A 153 -10.35 -21.87 2.78
CA ARG A 153 -11.11 -21.98 1.52
C ARG A 153 -12.48 -21.30 1.59
N LEU A 154 -13.04 -21.10 2.78
CA LEU A 154 -14.34 -20.49 2.99
C LEU A 154 -14.33 -18.95 2.89
N THR A 155 -13.18 -18.28 2.96
CA THR A 155 -13.08 -16.81 2.95
C THR A 155 -13.64 -16.21 1.65
N SER A 156 -13.43 -16.88 0.51
CA SER A 156 -14.01 -16.48 -0.77
C SER A 156 -15.55 -16.57 -0.76
N ILE A 157 -16.10 -17.64 -0.19
CA ILE A 157 -17.55 -17.84 -0.03
C ILE A 157 -18.13 -16.75 0.87
N TYR A 158 -17.52 -16.48 2.02
CA TYR A 158 -17.98 -15.45 2.94
C TYR A 158 -18.02 -14.06 2.30
N ASN A 159 -17.01 -13.71 1.51
CA ASN A 159 -17.02 -12.46 0.76
C ASN A 159 -18.19 -12.42 -0.24
N LEU A 160 -18.40 -13.49 -1.01
CA LEU A 160 -19.46 -13.59 -2.03
C LEU A 160 -20.87 -13.51 -1.46
N VAL A 161 -21.13 -14.16 -0.32
CA VAL A 161 -22.45 -14.12 0.34
C VAL A 161 -22.61 -12.93 1.31
N GLY A 162 -21.63 -12.02 1.35
CA GLY A 162 -21.69 -10.81 2.17
C GLY A 162 -21.55 -11.05 3.68
N ILE A 163 -21.00 -12.19 4.09
CA ILE A 163 -20.69 -12.47 5.50
C ILE A 163 -19.40 -11.71 5.87
N PRO A 164 -19.44 -10.80 6.87
CA PRO A 164 -18.26 -10.03 7.25
C PRO A 164 -17.17 -10.91 7.89
N THR A 165 -16.01 -11.01 7.25
CA THR A 165 -14.80 -11.64 7.82
C THR A 165 -14.05 -10.67 8.73
N ARG A 166 -13.14 -11.16 9.59
CA ARG A 166 -12.30 -10.27 10.43
C ARG A 166 -11.49 -9.30 9.57
N ALA A 167 -10.84 -9.82 8.53
CA ALA A 167 -10.13 -9.03 7.54
C ALA A 167 -11.05 -7.96 6.91
N GLY A 168 -12.22 -8.36 6.41
CA GLY A 168 -13.17 -7.44 5.78
C GLY A 168 -13.66 -6.32 6.73
N LYS A 169 -13.87 -6.63 8.02
CA LYS A 169 -14.24 -5.61 9.01
C LYS A 169 -13.15 -4.55 9.19
N TRP A 170 -11.88 -4.96 9.24
CA TRP A 170 -10.77 -4.01 9.38
C TRP A 170 -10.55 -3.19 8.12
N LEU A 171 -10.65 -3.81 6.93
CA LEU A 171 -10.59 -3.06 5.67
C LEU A 171 -11.68 -1.99 5.59
N LYS A 172 -12.91 -2.35 5.96
CA LYS A 172 -14.04 -1.40 5.98
C LYS A 172 -13.74 -0.23 6.91
N ARG A 173 -13.23 -0.51 8.12
CA ARG A 173 -12.88 0.53 9.09
C ARG A 173 -11.78 1.45 8.59
N ALA A 174 -10.74 0.91 7.94
CA ALA A 174 -9.69 1.72 7.31
C ALA A 174 -10.24 2.63 6.20
N ALA A 175 -11.14 2.10 5.36
CA ALA A 175 -11.81 2.88 4.31
C ALA A 175 -12.73 3.97 4.89
N GLU A 176 -13.49 3.64 5.94
CA GLU A 176 -14.34 4.58 6.68
C GLU A 176 -13.52 5.67 7.40
N ALA A 177 -12.29 5.36 7.81
CA ALA A 177 -11.34 6.33 8.36
C ALA A 177 -10.68 7.22 7.31
N GLY A 178 -11.00 7.04 6.02
CA GLY A 178 -10.56 7.93 4.94
C GLY A 178 -9.33 7.48 4.18
N LEU A 179 -8.67 6.38 4.57
CA LEU A 179 -7.43 5.94 3.93
C LEU A 179 -7.70 5.56 2.46
N ALA A 180 -7.14 6.35 1.52
CA ALA A 180 -7.41 6.22 0.09
C ALA A 180 -7.09 4.82 -0.46
N GLU A 181 -6.01 4.19 0.02
CA GLU A 181 -5.68 2.80 -0.36
C GLU A 181 -6.77 1.81 0.09
N ALA A 182 -7.25 1.93 1.33
CA ALA A 182 -8.30 1.08 1.85
C ALA A 182 -9.65 1.31 1.15
N GLN A 183 -10.00 2.56 0.85
CA GLN A 183 -11.18 2.91 0.05
C GLN A 183 -11.10 2.28 -1.34
N THR A 184 -9.92 2.32 -1.96
CA THR A 184 -9.67 1.69 -3.28
C THR A 184 -9.86 0.18 -3.21
N LEU A 185 -9.21 -0.48 -2.26
CA LEU A 185 -9.31 -1.92 -2.02
C LEU A 185 -10.76 -2.35 -1.74
N TRP A 186 -11.48 -1.58 -0.92
CA TRP A 186 -12.87 -1.87 -0.61
C TRP A 186 -13.76 -1.73 -1.85
N GLY A 187 -13.60 -0.65 -2.63
CA GLY A 187 -14.30 -0.45 -3.90
C GLY A 187 -14.06 -1.60 -4.88
N SER A 188 -12.81 -2.03 -5.05
CA SER A 188 -12.45 -3.19 -5.87
C SER A 188 -13.13 -4.47 -5.40
N GLN A 189 -13.12 -4.75 -4.09
CA GLN A 189 -13.77 -5.95 -3.58
C GLN A 189 -15.29 -5.91 -3.76
N VAL A 190 -15.92 -4.74 -3.64
CA VAL A 190 -17.34 -4.58 -3.96
C VAL A 190 -17.62 -4.92 -5.42
N MET A 191 -16.77 -4.50 -6.35
CA MET A 191 -16.87 -4.92 -7.77
C MET A 191 -16.75 -6.44 -7.92
N ASP A 192 -15.81 -7.06 -7.21
CA ASP A 192 -15.50 -8.50 -7.27
C ASP A 192 -16.54 -9.39 -6.57
N GLY A 193 -17.64 -8.81 -6.10
CA GLY A 193 -18.76 -9.57 -5.52
C GLY A 193 -18.87 -9.50 -4.01
N ARG A 194 -17.99 -8.76 -3.30
CA ARG A 194 -18.16 -8.52 -1.86
C ARG A 194 -19.52 -7.91 -1.60
N GLY A 195 -20.26 -8.48 -0.65
CA GLY A 195 -21.54 -7.94 -0.21
C GLY A 195 -22.70 -8.27 -1.15
N TRP A 196 -23.90 -8.20 -0.59
CA TRP A 196 -25.13 -8.48 -1.30
C TRP A 196 -25.70 -7.20 -1.94
N TYR A 197 -25.86 -7.23 -3.27
CA TYR A 197 -26.46 -6.16 -4.05
C TYR A 197 -27.51 -6.75 -4.98
N PHE A 198 -28.73 -6.22 -4.93
CA PHE A 198 -29.84 -6.72 -5.72
C PHE A 198 -29.61 -6.64 -7.23
N THR A 199 -28.86 -5.62 -7.69
CA THR A 199 -28.50 -5.46 -9.11
C THR A 199 -27.02 -5.12 -9.26
N ASN A 200 -26.47 -5.45 -10.43
CA ASN A 200 -25.11 -5.05 -10.79
C ASN A 200 -24.95 -3.51 -10.80
N SER A 201 -25.98 -2.77 -11.22
CA SER A 201 -25.95 -1.29 -11.19
C SER A 201 -25.75 -0.73 -9.78
N ARG A 202 -26.46 -1.27 -8.77
CA ARG A 202 -26.27 -0.85 -7.36
C ARG A 202 -24.88 -1.20 -6.84
N ARG A 203 -24.32 -2.34 -7.26
CA ARG A 203 -22.95 -2.74 -6.94
C ARG A 203 -21.93 -1.75 -7.53
N LEU A 204 -22.09 -1.39 -8.80
CA LEU A 204 -21.23 -0.42 -9.48
C LEU A 204 -21.30 0.95 -8.81
N GLN A 205 -22.49 1.43 -8.43
CA GLN A 205 -22.65 2.69 -7.69
C GLN A 205 -21.97 2.65 -6.32
N ALA A 206 -22.05 1.52 -5.61
CA ALA A 206 -21.37 1.37 -4.33
C ALA A 206 -19.84 1.32 -4.48
N ALA A 207 -19.31 0.64 -5.50
CA ALA A 207 -17.88 0.67 -5.80
C ALA A 207 -17.41 2.07 -6.20
N GLU A 208 -18.19 2.75 -7.06
CA GLU A 208 -17.93 4.13 -7.49
C GLU A 208 -17.82 5.08 -6.31
N PHE A 209 -18.72 4.96 -5.33
CA PHE A 209 -18.69 5.80 -4.12
C PHE A 209 -17.31 5.77 -3.45
N TRP A 210 -16.80 4.59 -3.12
CA TRP A 210 -15.51 4.45 -2.45
C TRP A 210 -14.33 4.86 -3.33
N LEU A 211 -14.37 4.49 -4.61
CA LEU A 211 -13.30 4.82 -5.56
C LEU A 211 -13.23 6.32 -5.84
N ARG A 212 -14.36 7.03 -5.88
CA ARG A 212 -14.38 8.50 -6.02
C ARG A 212 -13.75 9.18 -4.82
N GLN A 213 -14.08 8.77 -3.60
CA GLN A 213 -13.47 9.36 -2.40
C GLN A 213 -11.93 9.24 -2.41
N ALA A 214 -11.39 8.11 -2.85
CA ALA A 214 -9.95 7.93 -2.96
C ALA A 214 -9.36 8.71 -4.16
N ALA A 215 -10.05 8.72 -5.31
CA ALA A 215 -9.62 9.46 -6.49
C ALA A 215 -9.58 10.99 -6.25
N GLU A 216 -10.52 11.52 -5.47
CA GLU A 216 -10.58 12.93 -5.07
C GLU A 216 -9.44 13.32 -4.14
N GLN A 217 -8.85 12.36 -3.40
CA GLN A 217 -7.60 12.53 -2.64
C GLN A 217 -6.35 12.44 -3.52
N GLU A 218 -6.51 12.51 -4.83
CA GLU A 218 -5.44 12.32 -5.83
C GLU A 218 -4.78 10.93 -5.83
N TYR A 219 -5.41 9.93 -5.21
CA TYR A 219 -4.87 8.58 -5.19
C TYR A 219 -5.02 7.91 -6.56
N VAL A 220 -3.94 7.95 -7.33
CA VAL A 220 -3.89 7.49 -8.73
C VAL A 220 -4.40 6.06 -8.94
N PRO A 221 -4.10 5.06 -8.07
CA PRO A 221 -4.67 3.72 -8.21
C PRO A 221 -6.21 3.70 -8.17
N ALA A 222 -6.83 4.57 -7.35
CA ALA A 222 -8.28 4.74 -7.33
C ALA A 222 -8.80 5.33 -8.64
N MET A 223 -8.13 6.36 -9.19
CA MET A 223 -8.53 6.94 -10.47
C MET A 223 -8.53 5.89 -11.57
N VAL A 224 -7.48 5.07 -11.66
CA VAL A 224 -7.38 3.98 -12.64
C VAL A 224 -8.44 2.91 -12.42
N THR A 225 -8.76 2.58 -11.17
CA THR A 225 -9.77 1.55 -10.88
C THR A 225 -11.19 2.09 -11.12
N LEU A 226 -11.41 3.38 -10.87
CA LEU A 226 -12.67 4.08 -11.12
C LEU A 226 -13.02 4.07 -12.61
N THR A 227 -12.05 4.14 -13.53
CA THR A 227 -12.35 4.11 -14.97
C THR A 227 -13.07 2.82 -15.37
N SER A 228 -12.71 1.67 -14.81
CA SER A 228 -13.40 0.39 -15.07
C SER A 228 -14.85 0.40 -14.58
N VAL A 229 -15.15 1.10 -13.48
CA VAL A 229 -16.52 1.26 -12.97
C VAL A 229 -17.35 2.19 -13.85
N LEU A 230 -16.74 3.28 -14.32
CA LEU A 230 -17.37 4.25 -15.20
C LEU A 230 -17.65 3.65 -16.58
N GLU A 231 -16.74 2.84 -17.10
CA GLU A 231 -16.89 2.12 -18.37
C GLU A 231 -18.11 1.19 -18.33
N LYS A 232 -18.21 0.33 -17.29
CA LYS A 232 -19.35 -0.58 -17.09
C LYS A 232 -20.69 0.16 -16.92
N GLN A 233 -20.67 1.45 -16.60
CA GLN A 233 -21.84 2.30 -16.48
C GLN A 233 -22.08 3.20 -17.71
N GLY A 234 -21.22 3.14 -18.73
CA GLY A 234 -21.29 4.02 -19.91
C GLY A 234 -20.97 5.50 -19.64
N LYS A 235 -20.35 5.82 -18.49
CA LYS A 235 -20.01 7.20 -18.07
C LYS A 235 -18.70 7.67 -18.71
N TYR A 236 -18.63 7.62 -20.04
CA TYR A 236 -17.39 7.79 -20.81
C TYR A 236 -16.74 9.18 -20.69
N SER A 237 -17.53 10.25 -20.60
CA SER A 237 -16.97 11.61 -20.43
C SER A 237 -16.24 11.78 -19.09
N GLU A 238 -16.77 11.17 -18.02
CA GLU A 238 -16.13 11.16 -16.71
C GLU A 238 -14.90 10.25 -16.71
N LEU A 239 -15.03 9.06 -17.29
CA LEU A 239 -13.92 8.11 -17.46
C LEU A 239 -12.73 8.80 -18.11
N TRP A 240 -12.95 9.48 -19.23
CA TRP A 240 -11.90 10.19 -19.95
C TRP A 240 -11.22 11.27 -19.11
N SER A 241 -11.99 11.99 -18.30
CA SER A 241 -11.45 13.01 -17.40
C SER A 241 -10.50 12.40 -16.35
N TRP A 242 -10.86 11.24 -15.79
CA TRP A 242 -10.01 10.51 -14.85
C TRP A 242 -8.78 9.89 -15.52
N VAL A 243 -8.89 9.37 -16.74
CA VAL A 243 -7.74 8.89 -17.53
C VAL A 243 -6.73 10.01 -17.72
N LYS A 244 -7.16 11.19 -18.15
CA LYS A 244 -6.28 12.36 -18.32
C LYS A 244 -5.62 12.75 -17.00
N ARG A 245 -6.39 12.84 -15.90
CA ARG A 245 -5.88 13.20 -14.57
C ARG A 245 -4.81 12.20 -14.10
N ALA A 246 -5.11 10.91 -14.16
CA ALA A 246 -4.18 9.85 -13.76
C ALA A 246 -2.92 9.81 -14.64
N SER A 247 -3.06 10.07 -15.94
CA SER A 247 -1.95 10.16 -16.89
C SER A 247 -1.01 11.33 -16.57
N LEU A 248 -1.58 12.50 -16.26
CA LEU A 248 -0.84 13.68 -15.80
C LEU A 248 -0.07 13.41 -14.50
N LEU A 249 -0.69 12.69 -13.56
CA LEU A 249 -0.07 12.29 -12.29
C LEU A 249 0.96 11.15 -12.42
N GLY A 250 1.17 10.63 -13.63
CA GLY A 250 2.25 9.69 -13.92
C GLY A 250 1.87 8.22 -13.94
N SER A 251 0.59 7.88 -13.81
CA SER A 251 0.13 6.49 -13.95
C SER A 251 0.63 5.87 -15.24
N ARG A 252 1.41 4.78 -15.15
CA ARG A 252 1.83 4.04 -16.33
C ARG A 252 0.62 3.54 -17.13
N ILE A 253 -0.38 2.99 -16.44
CA ILE A 253 -1.58 2.43 -17.06
C ILE A 253 -2.38 3.53 -17.77
N ALA A 254 -2.65 4.66 -17.09
CA ALA A 254 -3.44 5.72 -17.71
C ALA A 254 -2.69 6.43 -18.84
N ARG A 255 -1.35 6.46 -18.83
CA ARG A 255 -0.55 6.99 -19.95
C ARG A 255 -0.70 6.16 -21.22
N VAL A 256 -0.73 4.83 -21.09
CA VAL A 256 -0.99 3.94 -22.24
C VAL A 256 -2.35 4.25 -22.84
N VAL A 257 -3.41 4.24 -22.02
CA VAL A 257 -4.79 4.50 -22.48
C VAL A 257 -4.93 5.92 -23.06
N HIS A 258 -4.35 6.93 -22.42
CA HIS A 258 -4.36 8.31 -22.91
C HIS A 258 -3.63 8.42 -24.25
N GLY A 259 -2.46 7.77 -24.39
CA GLY A 259 -1.68 7.74 -25.62
C GLY A 259 -2.43 7.07 -26.77
N GLU A 260 -3.07 5.92 -26.52
CA GLU A 260 -3.88 5.20 -27.50
C GLU A 260 -5.05 6.07 -28.00
N CYS A 261 -5.79 6.70 -27.08
CA CYS A 261 -6.88 7.61 -27.45
C CYS A 261 -6.41 8.83 -28.26
N LEU A 262 -5.19 9.32 -28.04
CA LEU A 262 -4.61 10.41 -28.83
C LEU A 262 -4.13 9.95 -30.21
N ILE A 263 -3.72 8.68 -30.37
CA ILE A 263 -3.29 8.16 -31.67
C ILE A 263 -4.49 7.77 -32.54
N ALA A 264 -5.45 7.04 -31.96
CA ALA A 264 -6.60 6.48 -32.65
C ALA A 264 -7.87 6.62 -31.78
N PRO A 265 -8.47 7.83 -31.70
CA PRO A 265 -9.63 8.09 -30.85
C PRO A 265 -10.87 7.25 -31.21
N GLU A 266 -10.97 6.77 -32.45
CA GLU A 266 -12.01 5.86 -32.91
C GLU A 266 -11.83 4.41 -32.43
N GLY A 267 -10.65 4.06 -31.89
CA GLY A 267 -10.32 2.70 -31.48
C GLY A 267 -10.96 2.25 -30.16
N LEU A 268 -11.36 3.19 -29.30
CA LEU A 268 -11.98 2.90 -28.01
C LEU A 268 -13.19 3.81 -27.77
N GLU A 269 -14.34 3.23 -27.44
CA GLU A 269 -15.62 3.94 -27.31
C GLU A 269 -15.59 5.06 -26.27
N TYR A 270 -14.69 4.97 -25.28
CA TYR A 270 -14.55 5.95 -24.22
C TYR A 270 -13.57 7.09 -24.51
N CYS A 271 -12.87 7.09 -25.65
CA CYS A 271 -12.03 8.22 -26.05
C CYS A 271 -12.89 9.47 -26.32
N ARG A 272 -12.48 10.61 -25.76
CA ARG A 272 -13.16 11.90 -25.95
C ARG A 272 -12.14 12.97 -26.27
N THR A 273 -11.43 12.78 -27.38
CA THR A 273 -10.37 13.65 -27.87
C THR A 273 -10.30 13.61 -29.39
N GLU A 274 -9.74 14.66 -29.97
CA GLU A 274 -9.25 14.63 -31.35
C GLU A 274 -7.93 13.89 -31.43
N ALA A 275 -7.60 13.38 -32.61
CA ALA A 275 -6.35 12.69 -32.86
C ALA A 275 -5.16 13.67 -32.78
N SER A 276 -4.16 13.32 -31.98
CA SER A 276 -2.88 13.99 -31.85
C SER A 276 -1.75 12.96 -31.68
N PRO A 277 -1.31 12.30 -32.77
CA PRO A 277 -0.35 11.19 -32.70
C PRO A 277 0.99 11.56 -32.05
N ILE A 278 1.46 12.81 -32.19
CA ILE A 278 2.69 13.29 -31.55
C ILE A 278 2.53 13.31 -30.03
N GLN A 279 1.43 13.87 -29.52
CA GLN A 279 1.14 13.89 -28.08
C GLN A 279 0.89 12.47 -27.55
N GLY A 280 0.23 11.63 -28.36
CA GLY A 280 0.05 10.21 -28.06
C GLY A 280 1.38 9.48 -27.89
N GLY A 281 2.31 9.64 -28.83
CA GLY A 281 3.67 9.10 -28.75
C GLY A 281 4.44 9.54 -27.50
N GLN A 282 4.27 10.80 -27.07
CA GLN A 282 4.90 11.33 -25.85
C GLN A 282 4.40 10.67 -24.57
N CYS A 283 3.18 10.14 -24.54
CA CYS A 283 2.64 9.44 -23.38
C CYS A 283 3.40 8.13 -23.12
N PHE A 284 3.83 7.42 -24.17
CA PHE A 284 4.58 6.16 -24.07
C PHE A 284 6.07 6.36 -23.75
N MET A 285 6.68 7.45 -24.23
CA MET A 285 8.11 7.72 -23.95
C MET A 285 8.38 8.06 -22.47
N ARG A 286 7.35 8.40 -21.70
CA ARG A 286 7.45 8.73 -20.28
C ARG A 286 6.83 7.66 -19.36
N SER A 287 6.38 6.52 -19.91
CA SER A 287 5.64 5.47 -19.17
C SER A 287 6.51 4.32 -18.69
#